data_AF-A0A7S0MI97-F1
#
_entry.id   AF-A0A7S0MI97-F1
#
_cell.length_a   1.000
_cell.length_b   1.000
_cell.length_c   1.000
_cell.angle_alpha   90.00
_cell.angle_beta   90.00
_cell.angle_gamma   90.00
#
_symmetry.space_group_name_H-M   'P 1'
#
loop_
_entity.id
_entity.type
_entity.pdbx_description
1 polymer ?
#
loop_
_entity_poly.entity_id
_entity_poly.type
_entity_poly.pdbx_seq_one_letter_code
_entity_poly.pdbx_strand_id
1 'polypeptide(L)'
;DFGQNNAKSDTPGKPAAQASFRANAPHEDLRLPQAGSIERAFTRGRVRFIVTDGRSHKSPDTGGSASTALGADQREWVKRELLAARAMPWTVLTSGVPWISRFGSDTWAGYAAE
;
A
#
# COMPACT_ATOMS: atom_id res chain seq x y z
N ASP A 1 9.54 5.86 3.40
CA ASP A 1 10.49 5.57 4.48
C ASP A 1 10.03 6.35 5.72
N PHE A 2 10.03 5.73 6.91
CA PHE A 2 9.65 6.39 8.17
C PHE A 2 10.86 6.67 9.08
N GLY A 3 12.08 6.60 8.53
CA GLY A 3 13.32 7.08 9.13
C GLY A 3 14.31 5.95 9.46
N GLN A 4 13.85 4.84 10.02
CA GLN A 4 14.69 3.68 10.35
C GLN A 4 14.59 2.59 9.29
N ASN A 5 15.67 1.80 9.16
CA ASN A 5 15.63 0.60 8.33
C ASN A 5 14.55 -0.37 8.86
N ASN A 6 13.82 -1.02 7.95
CA ASN A 6 12.70 -1.91 8.27
C ASN A 6 11.56 -1.24 9.06
N ALA A 7 11.34 0.06 8.86
CA ALA A 7 10.21 0.77 9.48
C ALA A 7 8.87 0.06 9.26
N LYS A 8 8.07 0.07 10.33
CA LYS A 8 6.79 -0.64 10.50
C LYS A 8 5.69 0.35 10.88
N SER A 9 4.47 -0.14 11.06
CA SER A 9 3.31 0.67 11.41
C SER A 9 3.45 1.46 12.74
N ASP A 10 4.31 1.02 13.66
CA ASP A 10 4.59 1.64 14.96
C ASP A 10 5.74 2.66 14.93
N THR A 11 6.37 2.89 13.77
CA THR A 11 7.50 3.81 13.67
C THR A 11 7.06 5.26 13.89
N PRO A 12 7.66 6.02 14.85
CA PRO A 12 7.21 7.37 15.21
C PRO A 12 7.23 8.38 14.06
N GLY A 13 8.12 8.20 13.08
CA GLY A 13 8.24 9.09 11.90
C GLY A 13 7.08 8.97 10.90
N LYS A 14 6.20 7.98 11.03
CA LYS A 14 5.13 7.70 10.06
C LYS A 14 4.21 8.91 9.79
N PRO A 15 3.64 9.60 10.81
CA PRO A 15 2.75 10.73 10.55
C PRO A 15 3.46 11.89 9.83
N ALA A 16 4.71 12.19 10.22
CA ALA A 16 5.50 13.24 9.59
C ALA A 16 5.84 12.92 8.13
N ALA A 17 6.22 11.67 7.84
CA ALA A 17 6.50 11.24 6.46
C ALA A 17 5.23 11.29 5.58
N GLN A 18 4.09 10.84 6.11
CA GLN A 18 2.79 10.90 5.43
C GLN A 18 2.33 12.35 5.16
N ALA A 19 2.55 13.26 6.10
CA ALA A 19 2.26 14.69 5.93
C ALA A 19 3.20 15.33 4.89
N SER A 20 4.49 15.01 4.96
CA SER A 20 5.49 15.50 4.00
C SER A 20 5.18 15.05 2.57
N PHE A 21 4.79 13.78 2.36
CA PHE A 21 4.36 13.30 1.05
C PHE A 21 3.19 14.12 0.50
N ARG A 22 2.14 14.33 1.30
CA ARG A 22 0.96 15.12 0.88
C ARG A 22 1.30 16.58 0.55
N ALA A 23 2.22 17.18 1.29
CA ALA A 23 2.56 18.58 1.11
C ALA A 23 3.49 18.82 -0.10
N ASN A 24 4.31 17.82 -0.47
CA ASN A 24 5.44 18.07 -1.36
C ASN A 24 5.47 17.19 -2.62
N ALA A 25 4.80 16.04 -2.64
CA ALA A 25 4.81 15.14 -3.79
C ALA A 25 3.56 15.38 -4.66
N PRO A 26 3.70 15.61 -5.97
CA PRO A 26 2.56 15.58 -6.88
C PRO A 26 1.90 14.19 -6.84
N HIS A 27 0.62 14.14 -6.51
CA HIS A 27 -0.13 12.90 -6.44
C HIS A 27 -1.59 13.12 -6.86
N GLU A 28 -2.21 12.05 -7.35
CA GLU A 28 -3.66 11.99 -7.51
C GLU A 28 -4.35 11.95 -6.16
N ASP A 29 -5.68 12.09 -6.15
CA ASP A 29 -6.48 12.02 -4.94
C ASP A 29 -6.20 10.73 -4.15
N LEU A 30 -5.80 10.91 -2.89
CA LEU A 30 -5.59 9.82 -1.95
C LEU A 30 -6.93 9.32 -1.43
N ARG A 31 -7.03 8.02 -1.13
CA ARG A 31 -8.22 7.47 -0.47
C ARG A 31 -8.49 8.19 0.86
N LEU A 32 -7.43 8.52 1.58
CA LEU A 32 -7.45 9.24 2.85
C LEU A 32 -6.77 10.61 2.68
N PRO A 33 -7.53 11.67 2.34
CA PRO A 33 -6.93 12.94 1.93
C PRO A 33 -6.23 13.68 3.07
N GLN A 34 -6.78 13.65 4.29
CA GLN A 34 -6.21 14.44 5.40
C GLN A 34 -5.05 13.74 6.13
N ALA A 35 -5.16 12.44 6.42
CA ALA A 35 -4.19 11.71 7.24
C ALA A 35 -4.26 10.20 6.98
N GLY A 36 -3.19 9.49 7.34
CA GLY A 36 -3.10 8.04 7.19
C GLY A 36 -2.33 7.60 5.94
N SER A 37 -2.58 6.36 5.54
CA SER A 37 -1.92 5.72 4.40
C SER A 37 -2.16 6.47 3.08
N ILE A 38 -1.26 6.27 2.11
CA ILE A 38 -1.18 7.06 0.87
C ILE A 38 -1.59 6.26 -0.38
N GLU A 39 -2.39 5.22 -0.20
CA GLU A 39 -3.04 4.53 -1.31
C GLU A 39 -3.96 5.46 -2.09
N ARG A 40 -4.07 5.17 -3.38
CA ARG A 40 -4.88 5.91 -4.33
C ARG A 40 -5.20 5.04 -5.53
N ALA A 41 -6.28 5.38 -6.22
CA ALA A 41 -6.61 4.75 -7.47
C ALA A 41 -7.11 5.80 -8.45
N PHE A 42 -6.65 5.71 -9.70
CA PHE A 42 -6.95 6.70 -10.73
C PHE A 42 -6.97 6.03 -12.10
N THR A 43 -7.59 6.70 -13.07
CA THR A 43 -7.72 6.19 -14.43
C THR A 43 -7.01 7.13 -15.39
N ARG A 44 -6.17 6.57 -16.26
CA ARG A 44 -5.57 7.30 -17.38
C ARG A 44 -5.91 6.57 -18.67
N GLY A 45 -6.68 7.25 -19.53
CA GLY A 45 -7.24 6.62 -20.73
C GLY A 45 -8.04 5.37 -20.39
N ARG A 46 -7.62 4.21 -20.90
CA ARG A 46 -8.29 2.91 -20.71
C ARG A 46 -7.63 2.02 -19.65
N VAL A 47 -6.80 2.60 -18.78
CA VAL A 47 -6.05 1.88 -17.76
C VAL A 47 -6.43 2.37 -16.36
N ARG A 48 -6.84 1.44 -15.48
CA ARG A 48 -7.06 1.71 -14.05
C ARG A 48 -5.78 1.39 -13.28
N PHE A 49 -5.27 2.38 -12.55
CA PHE A 49 -4.16 2.19 -11.63
C PHE A 49 -4.69 2.11 -10.21
N ILE A 50 -4.26 1.08 -9.47
CA ILE A 50 -4.53 0.91 -8.04
C ILE A 50 -3.17 0.88 -7.35
N VAL A 51 -2.83 1.94 -6.62
CA VAL A 51 -1.54 2.08 -5.94
C VAL A 51 -1.72 1.78 -4.47
N THR A 52 -1.05 0.74 -3.99
CA THR A 52 -1.08 0.31 -2.59
C THR A 52 -0.02 1.03 -1.76
N ASP A 53 -0.28 1.22 -0.47
CA ASP A 53 0.70 1.61 0.54
C ASP A 53 0.90 0.46 1.52
N GLY A 54 1.91 -0.36 1.25
CA GLY A 54 2.28 -1.52 2.07
C GLY A 54 3.18 -1.20 3.27
N ARG A 55 3.33 0.07 3.66
CA ARG A 55 4.17 0.48 4.79
C ARG A 55 3.36 0.97 5.97
N SER A 56 2.35 1.79 5.73
CA SER A 56 1.61 2.50 6.79
C SER A 56 0.90 1.58 7.79
N HIS A 57 0.53 0.37 7.34
CA HIS A 57 -0.12 -0.66 8.13
C HIS A 57 0.70 -1.94 8.26
N LYS A 58 1.97 -1.92 7.83
CA LYS A 58 2.87 -3.06 7.92
C LYS A 58 2.94 -3.55 9.37
N SER A 59 2.51 -4.78 9.61
CA SER A 59 2.65 -5.42 10.93
C SER A 59 4.12 -5.51 11.30
N PRO A 60 4.47 -5.41 12.59
CA PRO A 60 5.77 -5.87 13.04
C PRO A 60 5.97 -7.32 12.58
N ASP A 61 7.17 -7.69 12.12
CA ASP A 61 7.49 -9.05 11.66
C ASP A 61 7.21 -10.09 12.77
N THR A 62 5.96 -10.55 12.85
CA THR A 62 5.51 -11.56 13.79
C THR A 62 5.53 -12.94 13.15
N GLY A 63 5.63 -13.01 11.81
CA GLY A 63 5.45 -14.25 11.06
C GLY A 63 4.01 -14.77 11.17
N GLY A 64 3.65 -15.69 10.28
CA GLY A 64 2.35 -16.36 10.32
C GLY A 64 1.17 -15.55 9.77
N SER A 65 -0.04 -16.12 9.89
CA SER A 65 -1.28 -15.65 9.23
C SER A 65 -1.80 -14.30 9.69
N ALA A 66 -1.28 -13.75 10.79
CA ALA A 66 -1.63 -12.43 11.30
C ALA A 66 -0.78 -11.30 10.69
N SER A 67 0.26 -11.62 9.92
CA SER A 67 1.10 -10.63 9.26
C SER A 67 0.33 -9.92 8.14
N THR A 68 0.45 -8.59 8.06
CA THR A 68 -0.21 -7.81 7.01
C THR A 68 0.69 -6.66 6.54
N ALA A 69 0.69 -6.41 5.24
CA ALA A 69 1.31 -5.26 4.61
C ALA A 69 0.30 -4.10 4.48
N LEU A 70 -0.95 -4.41 4.15
CA LEU A 70 -1.97 -3.42 3.79
C LEU A 70 -2.88 -3.01 4.97
N GLY A 71 -3.06 -3.88 5.94
CA GLY A 71 -4.10 -3.75 6.95
C GLY A 71 -5.49 -4.04 6.39
N ALA A 72 -6.47 -4.23 7.28
CA ALA A 72 -7.81 -4.67 6.91
C ALA A 72 -8.53 -3.69 5.96
N ASP A 73 -8.48 -2.40 6.26
CA ASP A 73 -9.26 -1.38 5.54
C ASP A 73 -8.73 -1.15 4.11
N GLN A 74 -7.42 -1.11 3.94
CA GLN A 74 -6.82 -0.93 2.62
C GLN A 74 -6.99 -2.20 1.79
N ARG A 75 -6.82 -3.39 2.38
CA ARG A 75 -7.05 -4.68 1.71
C ARG A 75 -8.48 -4.79 1.18
N GLU A 76 -9.47 -4.46 2.00
CA GLU A 76 -10.86 -4.49 1.57
C GLU A 76 -11.17 -3.42 0.51
N TRP A 77 -10.55 -2.25 0.63
CA TRP A 77 -10.63 -1.24 -0.43
C TRP A 77 -10.03 -1.71 -1.76
N VAL A 78 -8.85 -2.35 -1.76
CA VAL A 78 -8.23 -2.92 -2.98
C VAL A 78 -9.16 -3.93 -3.65
N LYS A 79 -9.81 -4.81 -2.88
CA LYS A 79 -10.79 -5.77 -3.42
C LYS A 79 -11.95 -5.05 -4.13
N ARG A 80 -12.50 -4.00 -3.52
CA ARG A 80 -13.56 -3.19 -4.14
C ARG A 80 -13.08 -2.49 -5.41
N GLU A 81 -11.86 -1.95 -5.41
CA GLU A 81 -11.27 -1.33 -6.60
C GLU A 81 -11.08 -2.33 -7.75
N LEU A 82 -10.60 -3.54 -7.45
CA LEU A 82 -10.47 -4.61 -8.44
C LEU A 82 -11.82 -5.05 -9.02
N LEU A 83 -12.86 -5.14 -8.17
CA LEU A 83 -14.21 -5.45 -8.61
C LEU A 83 -14.79 -4.34 -9.51
N ALA A 84 -14.58 -3.07 -9.13
CA ALA A 84 -15.01 -1.93 -9.94
C ALA A 84 -14.25 -1.86 -11.28
N ALA A 85 -12.98 -2.27 -11.30
CA ALA A 85 -12.13 -2.27 -12.48
C ALA A 85 -12.42 -3.40 -13.47
N ARG A 86 -13.37 -4.31 -13.20
CA ARG A 86 -13.71 -5.43 -14.10
C ARG A 86 -14.14 -5.01 -15.51
N ALA A 87 -14.68 -3.80 -15.66
CA ALA A 87 -15.06 -3.24 -16.95
C ALA A 87 -13.89 -2.60 -17.72
N MET A 88 -12.72 -2.45 -17.07
CA MET A 88 -11.55 -1.79 -17.67
C MET A 88 -10.75 -2.78 -18.52
N PRO A 89 -10.27 -2.36 -19.71
CA PRO A 89 -9.39 -3.20 -20.53
C PRO A 89 -8.09 -3.59 -19.82
N TRP A 90 -7.55 -2.68 -19.00
CA TRP A 90 -6.33 -2.91 -18.24
C TRP A 90 -6.46 -2.38 -16.82
N THR A 91 -6.00 -3.19 -15.87
CA THR A 91 -5.85 -2.81 -14.46
C THR A 91 -4.42 -3.07 -14.02
N VAL A 92 -3.80 -2.07 -13.40
CA VAL A 92 -2.43 -2.14 -12.88
C VAL A 92 -2.50 -2.02 -11.37
N LEU A 93 -2.18 -3.12 -10.67
CA LEU A 93 -1.95 -3.11 -9.24
C LEU A 93 -0.48 -2.77 -8.98
N THR A 94 -0.23 -1.65 -8.32
CA THR A 94 1.12 -1.15 -8.02
C THR A 94 1.45 -1.42 -6.56
N SER A 95 2.63 -1.99 -6.33
CA SER A 95 3.18 -2.24 -4.99
C SER A 95 4.57 -1.62 -4.85
N GLY A 96 4.90 -1.15 -3.66
CA GLY A 96 6.21 -0.59 -3.33
C GLY A 96 7.28 -1.64 -3.02
N VAL A 97 6.92 -2.93 -2.97
CA VAL A 97 7.84 -4.06 -2.77
C VAL A 97 7.58 -5.15 -3.82
N PRO A 98 8.57 -6.02 -4.11
CA PRO A 98 8.40 -7.09 -5.09
C PRO A 98 7.21 -8.00 -4.78
N TRP A 99 6.33 -8.17 -5.77
CA TRP A 99 5.22 -9.13 -5.73
C TRP A 99 5.70 -10.57 -5.88
N ILE A 100 6.58 -10.80 -6.86
CA ILE A 100 7.17 -12.12 -7.12
C ILE A 100 8.55 -12.14 -6.47
N SER A 101 8.69 -12.87 -5.37
CA SER A 101 9.95 -13.12 -4.70
C SER A 101 10.00 -14.54 -4.15
N ARG A 102 11.20 -15.11 -4.09
CA ARG A 102 11.44 -16.44 -3.52
C ARG A 102 11.66 -16.39 -2.00
N PHE A 103 12.17 -15.27 -1.48
CA PHE A 103 12.53 -15.08 -0.07
C PHE A 103 12.41 -13.60 0.35
N GLY A 104 12.46 -13.33 1.65
CA GLY A 104 12.62 -11.98 2.21
C GLY A 104 11.35 -11.45 2.89
N SER A 105 11.50 -11.02 4.14
CA SER A 105 10.42 -10.45 4.96
C SER A 105 9.93 -9.09 4.46
N ASP A 106 10.71 -8.41 3.62
CA ASP A 106 10.36 -7.12 3.01
C ASP A 106 9.88 -7.23 1.56
N THR A 107 9.21 -8.35 1.26
CA THR A 107 8.57 -8.64 -0.03
C THR A 107 7.22 -9.29 0.23
N TRP A 108 6.40 -9.47 -0.82
CA TRP A 108 5.14 -10.21 -0.67
C TRP A 108 5.32 -11.68 -0.25
N ALA A 109 6.52 -12.27 -0.41
CA ALA A 109 6.81 -13.59 0.15
C ALA A 109 6.73 -13.64 1.68
N GLY A 110 6.96 -12.50 2.37
CA GLY A 110 6.77 -12.36 3.82
C GLY A 110 5.30 -12.25 4.24
N TYR A 111 4.38 -12.07 3.29
CA TYR A 111 2.95 -11.84 3.51
C TYR A 111 2.09 -12.84 2.73
N ALA A 112 2.58 -14.06 2.50
CA ALA A 112 1.97 -15.03 1.58
C ALA A 112 0.51 -15.44 1.92
N ALA A 113 0.05 -15.20 3.14
CA ALA A 113 -1.33 -15.47 3.56
C ALA A 113 -2.31 -14.31 3.26
N GLU A 114 -1.80 -13.12 2.95
CA GLU A 114 -2.58 -11.95 2.54
C GLU A 114 -2.74 -11.91 1.02
#